data_AF-A0A4Q5T8M2-F1
#
_entry.id   AF-A0A4Q5T8M2-F1
#
_cell.length_a   1.000
_cell.length_b   1.000
_cell.length_c   1.000
_cell.angle_alpha   90.00
_cell.angle_beta   90.00
_cell.angle_gamma   90.00
#
_symmetry.space_group_name_H-M   'P 1'
#
loop_
_entity.id
_entity.type
_entity.pdbx_description
1 polymer ?
#
loop_
_entity_poly.entity_id
_entity_poly.type
_entity_poly.pdbx_seq_one_letter_code
_entity_poly.pdbx_strand_id
1 'polypeptide(L)'
;TKDTGKGKLYYPVPRDRDQAFFKSDGLLVKYLSRRRMAFLKGFTPKIKKINAFNFASRDFDRTFLNTIDEEKWKAVADSFVNKMTDDVIVKAGNAYPEEIKPLRTNTVIETLKGRRSQLVEESLRYYRFISREVTVHGSNESEFFHVSNDSGLLNLKVYKINKEKRDTSYLLYNRTFDKKVTDELRLFGLNGDDKFYIDDNVSSRIKVRIIGGKGLDTFDIRGNNKTHIYDLSTEANEVLKAKRTNNHFSSDVNVNNFNDSRYQYDRVHIPRINAGFNAEDGILLGVGMWIRRFGFRKDPYAYDHKFGALFAPSKNGAYQLKYHGEMNQLFNRKDLVLNAEFVNPTLNSFFGIGNNTEFDKDKGVDFYRVRYKYISVDALLRTRPKDFLQISAGPSFYHYWNDIEDNNNKILQSIATSSPQDSARIFSNKVYAGLRAKMDIDYTNSEVFPTRGIRWITDFSRLYGLNDQSLSNTKITSDMTIYAKVSDASKFSTVLRVGGGHIFNENYDFFQAVNLGSNNFLRGFRKNRFSGKTMFYAGTDLKYSLFRAKSKLIAGDVGVVGFYELGRVWAKEALSGHFHHSYGGGLYFVPFDLIMLSGTVGFSEESVLFNVTLGTKFNLTF
;
A
#
# COMPACT_ATOMS: atom_id res chain seq x y z
N THR A 1 7.75 7.23 -40.92
CA THR A 1 8.14 8.61 -40.58
C THR A 1 8.26 9.40 -41.87
N LYS A 2 8.10 10.73 -41.84
CA LYS A 2 8.30 11.60 -43.01
C LYS A 2 9.19 12.77 -42.62
N ASP A 3 10.29 13.00 -43.33
CA ASP A 3 11.09 14.21 -43.15
C ASP A 3 10.38 15.40 -43.82
N THR A 4 10.29 16.52 -43.11
CA THR A 4 9.60 17.74 -43.56
C THR A 4 10.57 18.86 -43.95
N GLY A 5 11.88 18.64 -43.81
CA GLY A 5 12.89 19.70 -43.97
C GLY A 5 12.97 20.68 -42.78
N LYS A 6 11.98 20.66 -41.87
CA LYS A 6 12.01 21.34 -40.56
C LYS A 6 12.19 20.36 -39.39
N GLY A 7 11.96 19.07 -39.64
CA GLY A 7 11.97 18.00 -38.64
C GLY A 7 11.32 16.72 -39.15
N LYS A 8 11.36 15.67 -38.34
CA LYS A 8 10.78 14.36 -38.68
C LYS A 8 9.38 14.22 -38.10
N LEU A 9 8.41 13.88 -38.96
CA LEU A 9 7.06 13.53 -38.59
C LEU A 9 6.96 12.03 -38.29
N TYR A 10 6.45 11.72 -37.10
CA TYR A 10 6.21 10.36 -36.63
C TYR A 10 4.71 10.09 -36.60
N TYR A 11 4.31 8.90 -37.00
CA TYR A 11 2.92 8.45 -36.97
C TYR A 11 2.84 7.25 -36.02
N PRO A 12 1.93 7.27 -35.02
CA PRO A 12 1.71 6.10 -34.18
C PRO A 12 1.07 5.00 -35.01
N VAL A 13 1.68 3.82 -35.04
CA VAL A 13 1.11 2.63 -35.66
C VAL A 13 0.58 1.70 -34.56
N PRO A 14 -0.75 1.48 -34.45
CA PRO A 14 -1.29 0.57 -33.45
C PRO A 14 -0.89 -0.86 -33.80
N ARG A 15 -0.25 -1.57 -32.85
CA ARG A 15 0.27 -2.93 -33.06
C ARG A 15 -0.78 -4.03 -32.85
N ASP A 16 -1.69 -3.86 -31.89
CA ASP A 16 -2.67 -4.88 -31.50
C ASP A 16 -4.06 -4.29 -31.24
N ARG A 17 -5.10 -5.00 -31.69
CA ARG A 17 -6.53 -4.65 -31.52
C ARG A 17 -7.36 -5.85 -31.04
N ASP A 18 -6.72 -6.96 -30.69
CA ASP A 18 -7.31 -8.22 -30.23
C ASP A 18 -8.35 -8.06 -29.10
N GLN A 19 -8.23 -7.01 -28.27
CA GLN A 19 -9.10 -6.75 -27.12
C GLN A 19 -10.11 -5.61 -27.30
N ALA A 20 -10.27 -5.05 -28.49
CA ALA A 20 -11.14 -3.88 -28.72
C ALA A 20 -12.61 -4.09 -28.30
N PHE A 21 -13.11 -5.34 -28.40
CA PHE A 21 -14.47 -5.74 -28.04
C PHE A 21 -14.52 -6.72 -26.86
N PHE A 22 -13.48 -6.72 -26.00
CA PHE A 22 -13.36 -7.62 -24.85
C PHE A 22 -14.62 -7.58 -23.96
N LYS A 23 -15.24 -8.73 -23.71
CA LYS A 23 -16.38 -8.85 -22.78
C LYS A 23 -15.88 -9.41 -21.45
N SER A 24 -16.12 -8.66 -20.37
CA SER A 24 -15.88 -9.13 -19.00
C SER A 24 -17.21 -9.51 -18.34
N ASP A 25 -17.34 -10.77 -17.94
CA ASP A 25 -18.51 -11.26 -17.18
C ASP A 25 -18.09 -12.05 -15.93
N GLY A 26 -19.06 -12.41 -15.08
CA GLY A 26 -18.84 -13.11 -13.82
C GLY A 26 -18.60 -12.17 -12.63
N LEU A 27 -18.98 -12.62 -11.43
CA LEU A 27 -18.91 -11.83 -10.20
C LEU A 27 -17.47 -11.44 -9.85
N LEU A 28 -16.52 -12.37 -9.99
CA LEU A 28 -15.11 -12.14 -9.69
C LEU A 28 -14.50 -11.06 -10.59
N VAL A 29 -14.68 -11.16 -11.92
CA VAL A 29 -14.14 -10.17 -12.87
C VAL A 29 -14.83 -8.81 -12.69
N LYS A 30 -16.15 -8.79 -12.43
CA LYS A 30 -16.89 -7.54 -12.08
C LYS A 30 -16.34 -6.90 -10.81
N TYR A 31 -15.99 -7.69 -9.79
CA TYR A 31 -15.36 -7.18 -8.57
C TYR A 31 -13.96 -6.61 -8.84
N LEU A 32 -13.10 -7.39 -9.51
CA LEU A 32 -11.73 -7.00 -9.84
C LEU A 32 -11.69 -5.75 -10.73
N SER A 33 -12.49 -5.70 -11.79
CA SER A 33 -12.54 -4.57 -12.73
C SER A 33 -13.04 -3.26 -12.11
N ARG A 34 -13.94 -3.34 -11.12
CA ARG A 34 -14.45 -2.16 -10.40
C ARG A 34 -13.45 -1.59 -9.40
N ARG A 35 -12.66 -2.46 -8.76
CA ARG A 35 -11.88 -2.12 -7.56
C ARG A 35 -10.36 -2.14 -7.75
N ARG A 36 -9.79 -2.90 -8.69
CA ARG A 36 -8.32 -3.13 -8.76
C ARG A 36 -7.76 -3.08 -10.17
N MET A 37 -8.42 -3.72 -11.14
CA MET A 37 -7.92 -3.93 -12.50
C MET A 37 -8.85 -3.27 -13.51
N ALA A 38 -8.83 -1.94 -13.59
CA ALA A 38 -9.77 -1.19 -14.42
C ALA A 38 -9.69 -1.53 -15.92
N PHE A 39 -8.57 -2.09 -16.40
CA PHE A 39 -8.41 -2.60 -17.77
C PHE A 39 -9.28 -3.83 -18.05
N LEU A 40 -9.71 -4.59 -17.03
CA LEU A 40 -10.67 -5.68 -17.17
C LEU A 40 -12.11 -5.17 -17.34
N LYS A 41 -12.35 -3.87 -17.42
CA LYS A 41 -13.68 -3.36 -17.78
C LYS A 41 -13.94 -3.70 -19.23
N GLY A 42 -14.89 -4.60 -19.46
CA GLY A 42 -15.29 -4.98 -20.80
C GLY A 42 -15.95 -3.85 -21.60
N PHE A 43 -16.17 -4.14 -22.87
CA PHE A 43 -16.87 -3.34 -23.85
C PHE A 43 -18.36 -3.24 -23.47
N THR A 44 -18.76 -2.11 -22.88
CA THR A 44 -20.14 -1.83 -22.47
C THR A 44 -20.63 -0.48 -22.99
N PRO A 45 -21.95 -0.27 -23.19
CA PRO A 45 -22.49 0.98 -23.72
C PRO A 45 -22.08 2.21 -22.93
N LYS A 46 -22.03 2.12 -21.59
CA LYS A 46 -21.54 3.20 -20.71
C LYS A 46 -20.03 3.09 -20.50
N ILE A 47 -19.30 4.17 -20.75
CA ILE A 47 -17.87 4.28 -20.44
C ILE A 47 -17.73 4.50 -18.93
N LYS A 48 -17.20 3.51 -18.22
CA LYS A 48 -17.11 3.56 -16.74
C LYS A 48 -15.74 3.99 -16.27
N LYS A 49 -15.66 5.08 -15.51
CA LYS A 49 -14.42 5.64 -14.92
C LYS A 49 -13.30 5.76 -15.97
N ILE A 50 -13.47 6.67 -16.93
CA ILE A 50 -12.54 6.89 -18.05
C ILE A 50 -11.08 7.03 -17.60
N ASN A 51 -10.83 7.77 -16.51
CA ASN A 51 -9.48 7.95 -15.97
C ASN A 51 -8.79 6.60 -15.73
N ALA A 52 -9.42 5.73 -14.94
CA ALA A 52 -8.86 4.42 -14.61
C ALA A 52 -8.83 3.46 -15.81
N PHE A 53 -9.71 3.63 -16.80
CA PHE A 53 -9.67 2.87 -18.05
C PHE A 53 -8.38 3.18 -18.83
N ASN A 54 -7.97 4.44 -18.88
CA ASN A 54 -6.73 4.91 -19.53
C ASN A 54 -5.48 4.77 -18.66
N PHE A 55 -5.50 3.96 -17.59
CA PHE A 55 -4.30 3.80 -16.75
C PHE A 55 -3.11 3.22 -17.54
N ALA A 56 -3.35 2.33 -18.50
CA ALA A 56 -2.28 1.73 -19.29
C ALA A 56 -1.58 2.75 -20.23
N SER A 57 -2.31 3.75 -20.73
CA SER A 57 -1.78 4.78 -21.65
C SER A 57 -1.27 6.04 -20.94
N ARG A 58 -1.41 6.12 -19.61
CA ARG A 58 -1.21 7.36 -18.85
C ARG A 58 0.13 8.06 -19.09
N ASP A 59 1.22 7.31 -19.20
CA ASP A 59 2.57 7.87 -19.36
C ASP A 59 2.75 8.41 -20.79
N PHE A 60 2.23 7.67 -21.78
CA PHE A 60 2.18 8.11 -23.18
C PHE A 60 1.32 9.37 -23.34
N ASP A 61 0.09 9.34 -22.83
CA ASP A 61 -0.86 10.45 -22.97
C ASP A 61 -0.34 11.74 -22.32
N ARG A 62 0.28 11.64 -21.15
CA ARG A 62 0.88 12.80 -20.46
C ARG A 62 2.08 13.38 -21.18
N THR A 63 2.79 12.57 -21.97
CA THR A 63 3.96 13.02 -22.73
C THR A 63 3.56 13.68 -24.05
N PHE A 64 2.63 13.08 -24.79
CA PHE A 64 2.30 13.52 -26.15
C PHE A 64 1.10 14.44 -26.26
N LEU A 65 0.21 14.47 -25.26
CA LEU A 65 -1.03 15.26 -25.32
C LEU A 65 -0.97 16.52 -24.44
N ASN A 66 0.17 16.81 -23.81
CA ASN A 66 0.34 17.96 -22.92
C ASN A 66 0.41 19.33 -23.64
N THR A 67 0.47 19.38 -24.97
CA THR A 67 0.50 20.61 -25.78
C THR A 67 -0.89 21.11 -26.17
N ILE A 68 -1.91 20.27 -26.06
CA ILE A 68 -3.26 20.55 -26.53
C ILE A 68 -4.08 21.16 -25.38
N ASP A 69 -4.78 22.25 -25.66
CA ASP A 69 -5.73 22.89 -24.73
C ASP A 69 -7.12 22.20 -24.76
N GLU A 70 -8.01 22.60 -23.85
CA GLU A 70 -9.33 21.96 -23.71
C GLU A 70 -10.19 22.15 -24.96
N GLU A 71 -10.09 23.31 -25.60
CA GLU A 71 -10.88 23.66 -26.79
C GLU A 71 -10.50 22.80 -27.98
N LYS A 72 -9.19 22.69 -28.28
CA LYS A 72 -8.69 21.79 -29.32
C LYS A 72 -9.01 20.33 -29.01
N TRP A 73 -8.90 19.93 -27.74
CA TRP A 73 -9.27 18.57 -27.33
C TRP A 73 -10.74 18.28 -27.62
N LYS A 74 -11.64 19.22 -27.29
CA LYS A 74 -13.06 19.14 -27.60
C LYS A 74 -13.30 19.07 -29.10
N ALA A 75 -12.67 19.94 -29.87
CA ALA A 75 -12.83 20.00 -31.32
C ALA A 75 -12.43 18.67 -32.01
N VAL A 76 -11.35 18.02 -31.55
CA VAL A 76 -10.94 16.69 -32.03
C VAL A 76 -11.98 15.63 -31.68
N ALA A 77 -12.49 15.64 -30.44
CA ALA A 77 -13.52 14.70 -30.00
C ALA A 77 -14.83 14.87 -30.78
N ASP A 78 -15.28 16.11 -30.98
CA ASP A 78 -16.47 16.44 -31.77
C ASP A 78 -16.30 16.00 -33.23
N SER A 79 -15.16 16.31 -33.84
CA SER A 79 -14.84 15.90 -35.22
C SER A 79 -14.90 14.37 -35.38
N PHE A 80 -14.38 13.64 -34.40
CA PHE A 80 -14.45 12.17 -34.41
C PHE A 80 -15.89 11.68 -34.27
N VAL A 81 -16.65 12.19 -33.29
CA VAL A 81 -18.04 11.78 -33.06
C VAL A 81 -18.93 12.06 -34.27
N ASN A 82 -18.76 13.21 -34.91
CA ASN A 82 -19.52 13.61 -36.10
C ASN A 82 -19.26 12.69 -37.31
N LYS A 83 -18.04 12.13 -37.43
CA LYS A 83 -17.71 11.15 -38.48
C LYS A 83 -18.25 9.75 -38.20
N MET A 84 -18.60 9.45 -36.95
CA MET A 84 -19.14 8.15 -36.53
C MET A 84 -20.67 8.15 -36.63
N THR A 85 -21.23 8.37 -37.82
CA THR A 85 -22.70 8.36 -38.03
C THR A 85 -23.32 6.99 -37.74
N ASP A 86 -24.64 6.94 -37.60
CA ASP A 86 -25.37 5.68 -37.40
C ASP A 86 -25.07 4.68 -38.52
N ASP A 87 -25.04 5.13 -39.77
CA ASP A 87 -24.72 4.29 -40.92
C ASP A 87 -23.30 3.72 -40.85
N VAL A 88 -22.31 4.53 -40.44
CA VAL A 88 -20.93 4.06 -40.25
C VAL A 88 -20.88 2.98 -39.16
N ILE A 89 -21.58 3.18 -38.04
CA ILE A 89 -21.63 2.22 -36.94
C ILE A 89 -22.35 0.93 -37.35
N VAL A 90 -23.48 1.03 -38.05
CA VAL A 90 -24.25 -0.12 -38.54
C VAL A 90 -23.45 -0.91 -39.57
N LYS A 91 -22.81 -0.23 -40.53
CA LYS A 91 -21.92 -0.85 -41.51
C LYS A 91 -20.77 -1.60 -40.85
N ALA A 92 -20.13 -0.99 -39.83
CA ALA A 92 -19.07 -1.63 -39.07
C ALA A 92 -19.57 -2.85 -38.27
N GLY A 93 -20.75 -2.75 -37.63
CA GLY A 93 -21.36 -3.87 -36.92
C GLY A 93 -21.73 -5.04 -37.81
N ASN A 94 -22.08 -4.78 -39.08
CA ASN A 94 -22.43 -5.80 -40.07
C ASN A 94 -21.23 -6.43 -40.78
N ALA A 95 -19.99 -6.03 -40.46
CA ALA A 95 -18.79 -6.58 -41.08
C ALA A 95 -18.35 -7.94 -40.48
N TYR A 96 -19.06 -8.45 -39.47
CA TYR A 96 -18.82 -9.81 -38.96
C TYR A 96 -19.19 -10.89 -40.00
N PRO A 97 -18.55 -12.07 -39.95
CA PRO A 97 -19.00 -13.26 -40.70
C PRO A 97 -20.46 -13.61 -40.40
N GLU A 98 -21.18 -14.19 -41.38
CA GLU A 98 -22.63 -14.50 -41.27
C GLU A 98 -22.97 -15.31 -40.02
N GLU A 99 -22.09 -16.21 -39.60
CA GLU A 99 -22.25 -17.06 -38.42
C GLU A 99 -22.23 -16.27 -37.11
N ILE A 100 -21.54 -15.12 -37.09
CA ILE A 100 -21.38 -14.27 -35.90
C ILE A 100 -22.41 -13.14 -35.86
N LYS A 101 -22.95 -12.73 -37.00
CA LYS A 101 -23.88 -11.59 -37.08
C LYS A 101 -25.08 -11.74 -36.13
N PRO A 102 -25.81 -12.87 -36.09
CA PRO A 102 -26.95 -13.04 -35.18
C PRO A 102 -26.56 -12.95 -33.69
N LEU A 103 -25.31 -13.28 -33.36
CA LEU A 103 -24.82 -13.37 -31.99
C LEU A 103 -24.30 -12.04 -31.44
N ARG A 104 -23.75 -11.16 -32.30
CA ARG A 104 -22.92 -10.03 -31.85
C ARG A 104 -23.29 -8.68 -32.45
N THR A 105 -23.81 -8.62 -33.67
CA THR A 105 -24.00 -7.37 -34.42
C THR A 105 -24.78 -6.32 -33.62
N ASN A 106 -25.99 -6.68 -33.14
CA ASN A 106 -26.84 -5.74 -32.41
C ASN A 106 -26.16 -5.24 -31.12
N THR A 107 -25.51 -6.13 -30.38
CA THR A 107 -24.81 -5.75 -29.14
C THR A 107 -23.67 -4.76 -29.42
N VAL A 108 -22.92 -4.98 -30.49
CA VAL A 108 -21.80 -4.10 -30.87
C VAL A 108 -22.30 -2.74 -31.35
N ILE A 109 -23.32 -2.71 -32.21
CA ILE A 109 -23.94 -1.47 -32.71
C ILE A 109 -24.45 -0.63 -31.54
N GLU A 110 -25.28 -1.20 -30.66
CA GLU A 110 -25.84 -0.49 -29.51
C GLU A 110 -24.75 0.00 -28.56
N THR A 111 -23.70 -0.81 -28.35
CA THR A 111 -22.58 -0.39 -27.52
C THR A 111 -21.79 0.75 -28.15
N LEU A 112 -21.53 0.72 -29.46
CA LEU A 112 -20.84 1.80 -30.18
C LEU A 112 -21.65 3.09 -30.17
N LYS A 113 -22.96 3.03 -30.43
CA LYS A 113 -23.87 4.19 -30.34
C LYS A 113 -23.87 4.79 -28.94
N GLY A 114 -24.01 3.96 -27.91
CA GLY A 114 -23.97 4.39 -26.52
C GLY A 114 -22.62 5.00 -26.12
N ARG A 115 -21.50 4.45 -26.60
CA ARG A 115 -20.17 5.03 -26.35
C ARG A 115 -19.98 6.36 -27.07
N ARG A 116 -20.41 6.46 -28.34
CA ARG A 116 -20.35 7.69 -29.13
C ARG A 116 -21.09 8.83 -28.43
N SER A 117 -22.29 8.60 -27.91
CA SER A 117 -23.12 9.66 -27.30
C SER A 117 -22.52 10.31 -26.05
N GLN A 118 -21.59 9.65 -25.36
CA GLN A 118 -20.92 10.20 -24.17
C GLN A 118 -19.43 10.51 -24.39
N LEU A 119 -18.90 10.28 -25.61
CA LEU A 119 -17.46 10.27 -25.85
C LEU A 119 -16.83 11.65 -25.62
N VAL A 120 -17.49 12.73 -26.05
CA VAL A 120 -17.00 14.09 -25.84
C VAL A 120 -16.88 14.40 -24.35
N GLU A 121 -17.92 14.10 -23.57
CA GLU A 121 -17.93 14.35 -22.13
C GLU A 121 -16.83 13.56 -21.40
N GLU A 122 -16.71 12.25 -21.66
CA GLU A 122 -15.70 11.41 -21.02
C GLU A 122 -14.27 11.77 -21.49
N SER A 123 -14.12 12.22 -22.74
CA SER A 123 -12.86 12.73 -23.28
C SER A 123 -12.39 13.99 -22.53
N LEU A 124 -13.29 14.96 -22.31
CA LEU A 124 -12.99 16.17 -21.53
C LEU A 124 -12.74 15.86 -20.05
N ARG A 125 -13.47 14.89 -19.48
CA ARG A 125 -13.20 14.41 -18.13
C ARG A 125 -11.79 13.85 -17.99
N TYR A 126 -11.31 13.11 -19.00
CA TYR A 126 -9.95 12.60 -19.03
C TYR A 126 -8.90 13.70 -19.22
N TYR A 127 -9.13 14.64 -20.15
CA TYR A 127 -8.27 15.82 -20.34
C TYR A 127 -8.03 16.56 -19.02
N ARG A 128 -9.11 16.90 -18.30
CA ARG A 128 -9.02 17.62 -17.02
C ARG A 128 -8.32 16.79 -15.94
N PHE A 129 -8.38 15.47 -16.02
CA PHE A 129 -7.68 14.59 -15.08
C PHE A 129 -6.17 14.57 -15.32
N ILE A 130 -5.72 14.36 -16.56
CA ILE A 130 -4.29 14.33 -16.89
C ILE A 130 -3.64 15.73 -16.86
N SER A 131 -4.44 16.79 -17.01
CA SER A 131 -3.98 18.18 -16.95
C SER A 131 -3.84 18.74 -15.53
N ARG A 132 -4.14 17.96 -14.47
CA ARG A 132 -3.88 18.40 -13.08
C ARG A 132 -2.40 18.57 -12.79
N GLU A 133 -1.58 17.68 -13.36
CA GLU A 133 -0.13 17.68 -13.22
C GLU A 133 0.52 17.58 -14.60
N VAL A 134 0.93 18.74 -15.11
CA VAL A 134 1.54 18.85 -16.43
C VAL A 134 3.06 18.85 -16.29
N THR A 135 3.73 18.02 -17.09
CA THR A 135 5.18 17.97 -17.19
C THR A 135 5.57 18.40 -18.59
N VAL A 136 6.43 19.39 -18.70
CA VAL A 136 7.00 19.91 -19.94
C VAL A 136 8.51 19.71 -19.84
N HIS A 137 9.08 19.03 -20.81
CA HIS A 137 10.51 18.79 -20.90
C HIS A 137 11.08 19.54 -22.10
N GLY A 138 12.30 20.04 -21.94
CA GLY A 138 13.15 20.53 -23.00
C GLY A 138 13.79 19.37 -23.77
N SER A 139 14.98 19.62 -24.30
CA SER A 139 15.80 18.64 -25.00
C SER A 139 17.12 18.46 -24.28
N ASN A 140 18.15 17.90 -24.94
CA ASN A 140 19.51 17.91 -24.37
C ASN A 140 20.31 19.13 -24.84
N GLU A 141 19.62 20.13 -25.39
CA GLU A 141 20.15 21.41 -25.87
C GLU A 141 19.62 22.53 -24.98
N SER A 142 20.10 23.75 -25.17
CA SER A 142 19.68 24.88 -24.34
C SER A 142 18.31 25.43 -24.76
N GLU A 143 17.44 25.64 -23.78
CA GLU A 143 16.10 26.20 -23.96
C GLU A 143 15.80 27.39 -23.03
N PHE A 144 14.92 28.26 -23.53
CA PHE A 144 14.38 29.38 -22.77
C PHE A 144 12.92 29.11 -22.41
N PHE A 145 12.67 28.89 -21.12
CA PHE A 145 11.35 28.70 -20.53
C PHE A 145 10.85 30.04 -20.01
N HIS A 146 9.83 30.59 -20.68
CA HIS A 146 9.19 31.85 -20.30
C HIS A 146 7.80 31.58 -19.74
N VAL A 147 7.58 31.95 -18.48
CA VAL A 147 6.29 31.91 -17.81
C VAL A 147 5.76 33.32 -17.63
N SER A 148 4.60 33.59 -18.23
CA SER A 148 3.97 34.91 -18.22
C SER A 148 2.52 34.83 -17.75
N ASN A 149 1.94 35.99 -17.44
CA ASN A 149 0.51 36.12 -17.19
C ASN A 149 -0.20 36.44 -18.50
N ASP A 150 -1.18 35.62 -18.87
CA ASP A 150 -2.08 35.87 -20.00
C ASP A 150 -3.51 35.99 -19.47
N SER A 151 -3.98 37.23 -19.30
CA SER A 151 -5.34 37.53 -18.83
C SER A 151 -5.74 36.82 -17.53
N GLY A 152 -4.80 36.71 -16.58
CA GLY A 152 -4.99 36.02 -15.30
C GLY A 152 -4.70 34.52 -15.33
N LEU A 153 -4.42 33.95 -16.50
CA LEU A 153 -3.99 32.57 -16.68
C LEU A 153 -2.46 32.49 -16.77
N LEU A 154 -1.89 31.31 -16.49
CA LEU A 154 -0.45 31.10 -16.57
C LEU A 154 -0.09 30.62 -17.98
N ASN A 155 0.63 31.41 -18.76
CA ASN A 155 1.12 30.99 -20.08
C ASN A 155 2.56 30.52 -19.98
N LEU A 156 2.88 29.37 -20.58
CA LEU A 156 4.23 28.86 -20.73
C LEU A 156 4.60 28.84 -22.21
N LYS A 157 5.72 29.46 -22.53
CA LYS A 157 6.40 29.31 -23.82
C LYS A 157 7.79 28.71 -23.60
N VAL A 158 8.17 27.79 -24.46
CA VAL A 158 9.53 27.22 -24.48
C VAL A 158 10.13 27.46 -25.85
N TYR A 159 11.31 28.05 -25.88
CA TYR A 159 12.04 28.36 -27.10
C TYR A 159 13.36 27.62 -27.13
N LYS A 160 13.79 27.18 -28.31
CA LYS A 160 15.17 26.71 -28.50
C LYS A 160 16.11 27.92 -28.43
N ILE A 161 17.20 27.80 -27.68
CA ILE A 161 18.30 28.78 -27.70
C ILE A 161 19.30 28.34 -28.77
N ASN A 162 19.53 29.18 -29.78
CA ASN A 162 20.65 28.99 -30.69
C ASN A 162 21.89 29.70 -30.15
N LYS A 163 22.90 28.95 -29.69
CA LYS A 163 24.13 29.53 -29.14
C LYS A 163 24.94 30.33 -30.18
N GLU A 164 24.90 29.94 -31.45
CA GLU A 164 25.65 30.62 -32.53
C GLU A 164 25.02 31.96 -32.90
N LYS A 165 23.68 32.01 -32.96
CA LYS A 165 22.93 33.22 -33.38
C LYS A 165 22.42 34.06 -32.22
N ARG A 166 22.56 33.58 -30.98
CA ARG A 166 21.97 34.15 -29.75
C ARG A 166 20.48 34.45 -29.89
N ASP A 167 19.75 33.65 -30.66
CA ASP A 167 18.32 33.83 -30.90
C ASP A 167 17.47 32.77 -30.18
N THR A 168 16.23 33.15 -29.89
CA THR A 168 15.18 32.29 -29.32
C THR A 168 14.00 32.19 -30.29
N SER A 169 14.28 32.14 -31.60
CA SER A 169 13.28 32.30 -32.66
C SER A 169 12.37 31.08 -32.84
N TYR A 170 12.81 29.91 -32.40
CA TYR A 170 12.07 28.65 -32.60
C TYR A 170 11.26 28.25 -31.37
N LEU A 171 9.93 28.40 -31.47
CA LEU A 171 8.98 28.03 -30.43
C LEU A 171 8.73 26.52 -30.41
N LEU A 172 9.11 25.87 -29.31
CA LEU A 172 8.96 24.43 -29.09
C LEU A 172 7.62 24.08 -28.42
N TYR A 173 7.16 24.94 -27.51
CA TYR A 173 5.97 24.71 -26.71
C TYR A 173 5.24 26.02 -26.42
N ASN A 174 3.91 26.00 -26.46
CA ASN A 174 3.06 27.09 -26.00
C ASN A 174 1.74 26.55 -25.45
N ARG A 175 1.46 26.80 -24.16
CA ARG A 175 0.17 26.45 -23.55
C ARG A 175 -0.17 27.39 -22.41
N THR A 176 -1.46 27.71 -22.31
CA THR A 176 -2.04 28.46 -21.19
C THR A 176 -2.72 27.51 -20.20
N PHE A 177 -2.52 27.75 -18.90
CA PHE A 177 -2.98 26.92 -17.80
C PHE A 177 -3.92 27.69 -16.87
N ASP A 178 -5.10 27.11 -16.63
CA ASP A 178 -6.05 27.57 -15.62
C ASP A 178 -5.88 26.78 -14.32
N LYS A 179 -5.83 27.47 -13.18
CA LYS A 179 -5.77 26.88 -11.84
C LYS A 179 -6.99 26.02 -11.51
N LYS A 180 -8.13 26.23 -12.19
CA LYS A 180 -9.33 25.38 -12.07
C LYS A 180 -9.08 23.95 -12.57
N VAL A 181 -8.10 23.76 -13.47
CA VAL A 181 -7.75 22.46 -14.05
C VAL A 181 -6.38 21.98 -13.60
N THR A 182 -5.39 22.87 -13.57
CA THR A 182 -3.98 22.55 -13.33
C THR A 182 -3.58 22.92 -11.89
N ASP A 183 -3.00 21.98 -11.16
CA ASP A 183 -2.49 22.19 -9.79
C ASP A 183 -0.97 22.37 -9.77
N GLU A 184 -0.26 21.69 -10.67
CA GLU A 184 1.20 21.68 -10.72
C GLU A 184 1.72 21.65 -12.17
N LEU A 185 2.67 22.53 -12.45
CA LEU A 185 3.44 22.59 -13.69
C LEU A 185 4.90 22.23 -13.37
N ARG A 186 5.44 21.22 -14.05
CA ARG A 186 6.83 20.77 -13.91
C ARG A 186 7.59 21.05 -15.19
N LEU A 187 8.65 21.84 -15.10
CA LEU A 187 9.55 22.20 -16.19
C LEU A 187 10.87 21.45 -15.99
N PHE A 188 11.30 20.71 -17.00
CA PHE A 188 12.58 20.02 -17.03
C PHE A 188 13.43 20.59 -18.16
N GLY A 189 14.60 21.14 -17.86
CA GLY A 189 15.61 21.53 -18.85
C GLY A 189 16.36 20.33 -19.43
N LEU A 190 16.64 19.33 -18.58
CA LEU A 190 17.40 18.10 -18.89
C LEU A 190 18.90 18.33 -19.02
N ASN A 191 19.41 18.75 -20.18
CA ASN A 191 20.82 19.11 -20.35
C ASN A 191 20.91 20.39 -21.19
N GLY A 192 21.98 21.16 -21.00
CA GLY A 192 22.17 22.44 -21.69
C GLY A 192 22.27 23.59 -20.70
N ASP A 193 22.49 24.80 -21.19
CA ASP A 193 22.50 26.00 -20.35
C ASP A 193 21.12 26.64 -20.45
N ASP A 194 20.17 26.14 -19.66
CA ASP A 194 18.77 26.49 -19.72
C ASP A 194 18.47 27.80 -18.98
N LYS A 195 17.47 28.53 -19.48
CA LYS A 195 17.04 29.79 -18.87
C LYS A 195 15.58 29.72 -18.48
N PHE A 196 15.30 29.87 -17.19
CA PHE A 196 13.96 29.88 -16.64
C PHE A 196 13.60 31.28 -16.15
N TYR A 197 12.62 31.88 -16.82
CA TYR A 197 12.18 33.24 -16.54
C TYR A 197 10.68 33.28 -16.21
N ILE A 198 10.35 33.84 -15.05
CA ILE A 198 8.96 34.09 -14.63
C ILE A 198 8.77 35.58 -14.45
N ASP A 199 7.86 36.18 -15.23
CA ASP A 199 7.55 37.61 -15.20
C ASP A 199 7.12 38.07 -13.79
N ASP A 200 7.39 39.33 -13.48
CA ASP A 200 7.08 39.95 -12.18
C ASP A 200 5.58 40.05 -11.88
N ASN A 201 4.76 40.24 -12.93
CA ASN A 201 3.30 40.30 -12.86
C ASN A 201 2.63 38.92 -12.72
N VAL A 202 3.38 37.82 -12.79
CA VAL A 202 2.82 36.48 -12.61
C VAL A 202 2.41 36.28 -11.17
N SER A 203 1.10 36.14 -10.95
CA SER A 203 0.51 35.78 -9.67
C SER A 203 -0.47 34.63 -9.87
N SER A 204 -0.05 33.42 -9.54
CA SER A 204 -0.85 32.21 -9.70
C SER A 204 -0.74 31.29 -8.49
N ARG A 205 -1.83 30.56 -8.20
CA ARG A 205 -1.84 29.47 -7.20
C ARG A 205 -1.31 28.15 -7.78
N ILE A 206 -1.02 28.08 -9.09
CA ILE A 206 -0.41 26.90 -9.70
C ILE A 206 1.01 26.78 -9.15
N LYS A 207 1.37 25.59 -8.67
CA LYS A 207 2.73 25.32 -8.21
C LYS A 207 3.63 25.10 -9.43
N VAL A 208 4.75 25.81 -9.50
CA VAL A 208 5.75 25.61 -10.55
C VAL A 208 6.95 24.89 -9.95
N ARG A 209 7.37 23.79 -10.58
CA ARG A 209 8.64 23.11 -10.28
C ARG A 209 9.54 23.26 -11.48
N ILE A 210 10.76 23.69 -11.25
CA ILE A 210 11.78 23.87 -12.26
C ILE A 210 12.93 22.95 -11.89
N ILE A 211 13.23 22.03 -12.79
CA ILE A 211 14.36 21.13 -12.71
C ILE A 211 15.26 21.58 -13.84
N GLY A 212 16.43 22.12 -13.50
CA GLY A 212 17.40 22.60 -14.49
C GLY A 212 17.90 21.44 -15.32
N GLY A 213 18.95 20.78 -14.86
CA GLY A 213 19.50 19.69 -15.61
C GLY A 213 20.99 19.58 -15.41
N LYS A 214 21.69 18.96 -16.34
CA LYS A 214 23.14 19.09 -16.40
C LYS A 214 23.49 20.30 -17.27
N GLY A 215 24.17 21.29 -16.70
CA GLY A 215 24.65 22.46 -17.43
C GLY A 215 24.69 23.70 -16.55
N LEU A 216 24.84 24.88 -17.17
CA LEU A 216 24.87 26.16 -16.45
C LEU A 216 23.51 26.84 -16.57
N ASP A 217 22.62 26.52 -15.64
CA ASP A 217 21.23 26.96 -15.68
C ASP A 217 21.03 28.31 -14.96
N THR A 218 20.15 29.14 -15.52
CA THR A 218 19.79 30.45 -14.99
C THR A 218 18.32 30.49 -14.53
N PHE A 219 18.10 30.91 -13.29
CA PHE A 219 16.78 31.04 -12.68
C PHE A 219 16.49 32.52 -12.35
N ASP A 220 15.59 33.14 -13.11
CA ASP A 220 15.11 34.51 -12.86
C ASP A 220 13.60 34.49 -12.58
N ILE A 221 13.27 34.29 -11.30
CA ILE A 221 11.91 34.08 -10.80
C ILE A 221 11.42 35.36 -10.12
N ARG A 222 10.73 36.22 -10.87
CA ARG A 222 10.23 37.52 -10.39
C ARG A 222 8.79 37.49 -9.90
N GLY A 223 8.00 36.54 -10.39
CA GLY A 223 6.58 36.35 -10.06
C GLY A 223 6.30 35.92 -8.61
N ASN A 224 5.04 36.06 -8.17
CA ASN A 224 4.56 35.71 -6.82
C ASN A 224 3.84 34.34 -6.77
N ASN A 225 4.23 33.40 -7.62
CA ASN A 225 3.75 32.02 -7.61
C ASN A 225 4.59 31.14 -6.67
N LYS A 226 4.02 30.01 -6.21
CA LYS A 226 4.77 29.05 -5.39
C LYS A 226 5.72 28.26 -6.29
N THR A 227 7.01 28.59 -6.23
CA THR A 227 8.04 28.00 -7.10
C THR A 227 8.99 27.11 -6.31
N HIS A 228 9.41 25.99 -6.90
CA HIS A 228 10.46 25.13 -6.40
C HIS A 228 11.52 24.96 -7.49
N ILE A 229 12.78 25.26 -7.19
CA ILE A 229 13.90 25.06 -8.12
C ILE A 229 14.76 23.89 -7.64
N TYR A 230 15.21 23.06 -8.57
CA TYR A 230 16.01 21.86 -8.35
C TYR A 230 17.17 21.88 -9.32
N ASP A 231 18.38 21.71 -8.78
CA ASP A 231 19.58 21.56 -9.59
C ASP A 231 20.76 20.98 -8.79
N LEU A 232 21.87 20.70 -9.47
CA LEU A 232 23.13 20.38 -8.85
C LEU A 232 23.72 21.61 -8.16
N SER A 233 24.05 21.48 -6.88
CA SER A 233 24.78 22.53 -6.14
C SER A 233 26.27 22.58 -6.49
N THR A 234 26.76 21.62 -7.27
CA THR A 234 28.16 21.49 -7.70
C THR A 234 28.45 22.17 -9.03
N GLU A 235 27.41 22.64 -9.73
CA GLU A 235 27.51 23.39 -10.98
C GLU A 235 27.32 24.89 -10.72
N ALA A 236 27.87 25.74 -11.59
CA ALA A 236 27.85 27.19 -11.43
C ALA A 236 26.50 27.81 -11.87
N ASN A 237 25.41 27.27 -11.35
CA ASN A 237 24.05 27.70 -11.62
C ASN A 237 23.77 29.09 -11.03
N GLU A 238 23.04 29.93 -11.77
CA GLU A 238 22.78 31.31 -11.40
C GLU A 238 21.32 31.52 -10.96
N VAL A 239 21.10 32.07 -9.77
CA VAL A 239 19.76 32.45 -9.28
C VAL A 239 19.70 33.97 -9.13
N LEU A 240 19.12 34.65 -10.13
CA LEU A 240 19.05 36.12 -10.21
C LEU A 240 17.98 36.70 -9.29
N LYS A 241 16.75 36.19 -9.40
CA LYS A 241 15.60 36.54 -8.57
C LYS A 241 14.87 35.26 -8.16
N ALA A 242 14.35 35.24 -6.94
CA ALA A 242 13.77 34.04 -6.33
C ALA A 242 12.54 34.38 -5.48
N LYS A 243 11.63 35.22 -5.99
CA LYS A 243 10.43 35.61 -5.22
C LYS A 243 9.56 34.37 -4.95
N ARG A 244 9.16 34.19 -3.68
CA ARG A 244 8.34 33.05 -3.20
C ARG A 244 8.84 31.67 -3.69
N THR A 245 10.15 31.51 -3.77
CA THR A 245 10.82 30.32 -4.32
C THR A 245 11.53 29.53 -3.23
N ASN A 246 11.32 28.22 -3.22
CA ASN A 246 12.09 27.30 -2.38
C ASN A 246 13.21 26.68 -3.22
N ASN A 247 14.46 26.87 -2.81
CA ASN A 247 15.63 26.27 -3.45
C ASN A 247 15.88 24.84 -2.89
N HIS A 248 16.01 23.86 -3.79
CA HIS A 248 16.30 22.45 -3.49
C HIS A 248 17.59 21.95 -4.17
N PHE A 249 18.54 22.86 -4.44
CA PHE A 249 19.83 22.47 -5.00
C PHE A 249 20.53 21.44 -4.10
N SER A 250 21.17 20.45 -4.71
CA SER A 250 21.76 19.33 -3.99
C SER A 250 23.02 18.82 -4.69
N SER A 251 23.96 18.27 -3.94
CA SER A 251 25.12 17.56 -4.50
C SER A 251 24.77 16.16 -5.02
N ASP A 252 23.55 15.68 -4.76
CA ASP A 252 23.06 14.38 -5.22
C ASP A 252 22.52 14.50 -6.65
N VAL A 253 23.16 13.85 -7.61
CA VAL A 253 22.79 13.82 -9.03
C VAL A 253 21.32 13.42 -9.29
N ASN A 254 20.69 12.68 -8.37
CA ASN A 254 19.28 12.32 -8.50
C ASN A 254 18.33 13.53 -8.36
N VAL A 255 18.84 14.71 -7.95
CA VAL A 255 18.10 15.98 -7.94
C VAL A 255 17.67 16.42 -9.34
N ASN A 256 18.31 15.92 -10.41
CA ASN A 256 17.94 16.23 -11.79
C ASN A 256 17.30 15.03 -12.52
N ASN A 257 17.02 13.94 -11.80
CA ASN A 257 16.45 12.73 -12.39
C ASN A 257 15.07 13.02 -13.05
N PHE A 258 14.97 12.61 -14.32
CA PHE A 258 13.75 12.64 -15.13
C PHE A 258 13.26 11.20 -15.37
N ASN A 259 12.01 10.93 -14.98
CA ASN A 259 11.37 9.65 -15.23
C ASN A 259 9.88 9.86 -15.53
N ASP A 260 9.52 9.75 -16.80
CA ASP A 260 8.16 9.92 -17.31
C ASP A 260 7.26 8.67 -17.10
N SER A 261 7.86 7.50 -16.93
CA SER A 261 7.20 6.19 -16.82
C SER A 261 6.66 5.84 -15.43
N ARG A 262 6.88 6.70 -14.43
CA ARG A 262 6.53 6.43 -13.01
C ARG A 262 5.22 7.07 -12.55
N TYR A 263 4.42 7.65 -13.44
CA TYR A 263 3.16 8.25 -12.99
C TYR A 263 2.25 7.17 -12.42
N GLN A 264 1.57 7.47 -11.32
CA GLN A 264 0.63 6.57 -10.67
C GLN A 264 -0.60 7.36 -10.27
N TYR A 265 -1.77 6.74 -10.40
CA TYR A 265 -3.01 7.39 -9.98
C TYR A 265 -3.24 7.16 -8.50
N ASP A 266 -3.70 8.22 -7.85
CA ASP A 266 -4.23 8.17 -6.50
C ASP A 266 -5.30 7.08 -6.36
N ARG A 267 -5.25 6.38 -5.22
CA ARG A 267 -6.13 5.25 -4.94
C ARG A 267 -6.97 5.54 -3.71
N VAL A 268 -8.27 5.37 -3.85
CA VAL A 268 -9.23 5.43 -2.75
C VAL A 268 -10.10 4.19 -2.82
N HIS A 269 -10.02 3.35 -1.80
CA HIS A 269 -10.82 2.14 -1.68
C HIS A 269 -11.69 2.22 -0.42
N ILE A 270 -12.97 2.50 -0.64
CA ILE A 270 -14.00 2.55 0.41
C ILE A 270 -15.35 2.00 -0.13
N PRO A 271 -16.10 1.22 0.66
CA PRO A 271 -15.62 0.45 1.81
C PRO A 271 -14.70 -0.69 1.35
N ARG A 272 -13.70 -1.01 2.16
CA ARG A 272 -13.05 -2.33 2.18
C ARG A 272 -13.86 -3.20 3.13
N ILE A 273 -14.21 -4.40 2.70
CA ILE A 273 -14.95 -5.35 3.52
C ILE A 273 -14.02 -6.55 3.71
N ASN A 274 -13.82 -6.96 4.95
CA ASN A 274 -13.12 -8.17 5.33
C ASN A 274 -14.09 -9.02 6.16
N ALA A 275 -14.03 -10.34 6.05
CA ALA A 275 -14.79 -11.23 6.91
C ALA A 275 -13.92 -12.45 7.19
N GLY A 276 -13.81 -12.89 8.43
CA GLY A 276 -13.00 -14.04 8.82
C GLY A 276 -13.74 -14.95 9.78
N PHE A 277 -13.23 -16.16 9.94
CA PHE A 277 -13.69 -17.09 10.94
C PHE A 277 -12.51 -17.84 11.53
N ASN A 278 -12.48 -17.97 12.85
CA ASN A 278 -11.61 -18.94 13.51
C ASN A 278 -12.35 -19.57 14.70
N ALA A 279 -11.92 -20.76 15.13
CA ALA A 279 -12.61 -21.54 16.14
C ALA A 279 -12.68 -20.82 17.52
N GLU A 280 -11.73 -19.94 17.81
CA GLU A 280 -11.64 -19.27 19.10
C GLU A 280 -12.42 -17.95 19.16
N ASP A 281 -12.35 -17.13 18.12
CA ASP A 281 -12.94 -15.79 18.02
C ASP A 281 -14.31 -15.80 17.30
N GLY A 282 -14.65 -16.89 16.60
CA GLY A 282 -15.89 -17.02 15.84
C GLY A 282 -15.85 -16.17 14.56
N ILE A 283 -17.01 -15.60 14.19
CA ILE A 283 -17.13 -14.77 12.98
C ILE A 283 -16.56 -13.38 13.26
N LEU A 284 -15.68 -12.90 12.39
CA LEU A 284 -15.09 -11.57 12.39
C LEU A 284 -15.59 -10.81 11.16
N LEU A 285 -16.18 -9.64 11.34
CA LEU A 285 -16.69 -8.77 10.27
C LEU A 285 -15.95 -7.44 10.31
N GLY A 286 -15.30 -7.09 9.20
CA GLY A 286 -14.46 -5.90 9.11
C GLY A 286 -14.88 -4.95 8.00
N VAL A 287 -14.83 -3.65 8.29
CA VAL A 287 -14.98 -2.57 7.31
C VAL A 287 -13.77 -1.64 7.37
N GLY A 288 -13.42 -1.00 6.27
CA GLY A 288 -12.25 -0.12 6.26
C GLY A 288 -12.17 0.83 5.08
N MET A 289 -11.15 1.67 5.13
CA MET A 289 -10.82 2.67 4.13
C MET A 289 -9.33 2.59 3.84
N TRP A 290 -8.96 2.74 2.55
CA TRP A 290 -7.57 2.85 2.14
C TRP A 290 -7.40 4.00 1.16
N ILE A 291 -6.54 4.95 1.50
CA ILE A 291 -6.20 6.13 0.71
C ILE A 291 -4.70 6.11 0.45
N ARG A 292 -4.29 6.02 -0.81
CA ARG A 292 -2.90 6.18 -1.25
C ARG A 292 -2.80 7.35 -2.21
N ARG A 293 -1.85 8.23 -1.97
CA ARG A 293 -1.63 9.42 -2.79
C ARG A 293 -0.18 9.46 -3.23
N PHE A 294 0.04 9.75 -4.50
CA PHE A 294 1.36 9.88 -5.09
C PHE A 294 1.79 11.34 -5.11
N GLY A 295 3.10 11.58 -5.25
CA GLY A 295 3.61 12.94 -5.25
C GLY A 295 4.97 13.02 -5.93
N PHE A 296 5.35 14.23 -6.33
CA PHE A 296 6.62 14.50 -6.99
C PHE A 296 7.80 13.97 -6.17
N ARG A 297 8.54 12.99 -6.73
CA ARG A 297 9.71 12.32 -6.12
C ARG A 297 9.44 11.69 -4.76
N LYS A 298 8.20 11.28 -4.50
CA LYS A 298 7.81 10.54 -3.31
C LYS A 298 7.61 9.07 -3.68
N ASP A 299 8.70 8.34 -3.80
CA ASP A 299 8.66 6.89 -4.02
C ASP A 299 8.59 6.15 -2.66
N PRO A 300 7.82 5.04 -2.56
CA PRO A 300 6.89 4.50 -3.57
C PRO A 300 5.53 5.24 -3.64
N TYR A 301 5.24 6.16 -2.73
CA TYR A 301 4.06 7.04 -2.70
C TYR A 301 4.30 8.20 -1.72
N ALA A 302 3.50 9.27 -1.77
CA ALA A 302 3.61 10.39 -0.83
C ALA A 302 3.04 10.04 0.54
N TYR A 303 1.83 9.49 0.57
CA TYR A 303 1.24 8.98 1.80
C TYR A 303 0.25 7.83 1.55
N ASP A 304 0.13 6.97 2.54
CA ASP A 304 -0.75 5.79 2.56
C ASP A 304 -1.44 5.70 3.92
N HIS A 305 -2.77 5.81 3.93
CA HIS A 305 -3.59 5.70 5.13
C HIS A 305 -4.54 4.52 5.02
N LYS A 306 -4.52 3.65 6.02
CA LYS A 306 -5.41 2.50 6.15
C LYS A 306 -6.16 2.64 7.47
N PHE A 307 -7.49 2.65 7.39
CA PHE A 307 -8.38 2.58 8.54
C PHE A 307 -9.16 1.28 8.46
N GLY A 308 -9.32 0.60 9.59
CA GLY A 308 -10.09 -0.62 9.69
C GLY A 308 -10.86 -0.67 11.00
N ALA A 309 -12.09 -1.16 10.95
CA ALA A 309 -12.88 -1.57 12.09
C ALA A 309 -13.17 -3.06 11.92
N LEU A 310 -12.99 -3.86 12.96
CA LEU A 310 -13.28 -5.29 13.01
C LEU A 310 -14.23 -5.55 14.17
N PHE A 311 -15.24 -6.38 13.97
CA PHE A 311 -16.27 -6.71 14.94
C PHE A 311 -16.46 -8.22 15.03
N ALA A 312 -16.57 -8.75 16.24
CA ALA A 312 -16.79 -10.16 16.54
C ALA A 312 -18.15 -10.34 17.25
N PRO A 313 -19.25 -10.54 16.51
CA PRO A 313 -20.59 -10.61 17.09
C PRO A 313 -20.72 -11.75 18.10
N SER A 314 -20.13 -12.91 17.78
CA SER A 314 -20.19 -14.15 18.58
C SER A 314 -19.42 -14.10 19.91
N LYS A 315 -18.77 -12.97 20.25
CA LYS A 315 -17.93 -12.83 21.44
C LYS A 315 -18.32 -11.59 22.26
N ASN A 316 -19.60 -11.43 22.53
CA ASN A 316 -20.20 -10.29 23.22
C ASN A 316 -19.84 -8.96 22.55
N GLY A 317 -19.88 -8.93 21.21
CA GLY A 317 -19.67 -7.72 20.43
C GLY A 317 -18.29 -7.08 20.57
N ALA A 318 -17.22 -7.87 20.72
CA ALA A 318 -15.87 -7.33 20.76
C ALA A 318 -15.52 -6.62 19.44
N TYR A 319 -14.85 -5.48 19.51
CA TYR A 319 -14.42 -4.73 18.34
C TYR A 319 -13.01 -4.17 18.46
N GLN A 320 -12.42 -3.92 17.30
CA GLN A 320 -11.08 -3.38 17.16
C GLN A 320 -11.09 -2.30 16.08
N LEU A 321 -10.52 -1.15 16.38
CA LEU A 321 -10.27 -0.07 15.43
C LEU A 321 -8.76 0.03 15.21
N LYS A 322 -8.33 0.06 13.95
CA LYS A 322 -6.93 0.15 13.55
C LYS A 322 -6.74 1.28 12.55
N TYR A 323 -5.70 2.07 12.77
CA TYR A 323 -5.17 3.04 11.84
C TYR A 323 -3.69 2.78 11.61
N HIS A 324 -3.30 2.77 10.34
CA HIS A 324 -1.91 2.73 9.92
C HIS A 324 -1.69 3.80 8.85
N GLY A 325 -0.79 4.73 9.13
CA GLY A 325 -0.44 5.83 8.24
C GLY A 325 1.06 5.81 7.92
N GLU A 326 1.41 5.94 6.65
CA GLU A 326 2.78 6.13 6.20
C GLU A 326 2.87 7.44 5.40
N MET A 327 3.84 8.29 5.71
CA MET A 327 4.15 9.52 4.98
C MET A 327 5.61 9.50 4.57
N ASN A 328 5.90 9.24 3.29
CA ASN A 328 7.27 9.04 2.86
C ASN A 328 8.03 10.36 2.67
N GLN A 329 9.30 10.35 3.06
CA GLN A 329 10.23 11.47 2.95
C GLN A 329 9.68 12.79 3.54
N LEU A 330 8.91 12.74 4.63
CA LEU A 330 8.25 13.89 5.24
C LEU A 330 9.26 14.91 5.78
N PHE A 331 10.34 14.46 6.42
CA PHE A 331 11.39 15.31 6.99
C PHE A 331 12.79 14.78 6.61
N ASN A 332 13.57 15.56 5.85
CA ASN A 332 14.95 15.21 5.45
C ASN A 332 15.11 13.75 4.95
N ARG A 333 14.29 13.36 3.95
CA ARG A 333 14.22 11.99 3.38
C ARG A 333 13.80 10.87 4.35
N LYS A 334 13.48 11.17 5.62
CA LYS A 334 12.89 10.22 6.58
C LYS A 334 11.37 10.17 6.42
N ASP A 335 10.80 9.01 6.64
CA ASP A 335 9.34 8.85 6.66
C ASP A 335 8.79 9.02 8.07
N LEU A 336 7.50 9.29 8.16
CA LEU A 336 6.71 9.16 9.38
C LEU A 336 5.76 7.97 9.24
N VAL A 337 5.76 7.08 10.22
CA VAL A 337 4.84 5.95 10.36
C VAL A 337 4.01 6.15 11.61
N LEU A 338 2.69 6.17 11.46
CA LEU A 338 1.72 6.31 12.55
C LEU A 338 0.94 5.01 12.68
N ASN A 339 0.90 4.44 13.89
CA ASN A 339 0.04 3.32 14.22
C ASN A 339 -0.90 3.76 15.34
N ALA A 340 -2.18 3.45 15.23
CA ALA A 340 -3.11 3.56 16.33
C ALA A 340 -4.03 2.35 16.35
N GLU A 341 -4.27 1.81 17.53
CA GLU A 341 -5.14 0.66 17.73
C GLU A 341 -5.97 0.86 19.00
N PHE A 342 -7.26 0.60 18.90
CA PHE A 342 -8.20 0.58 20.02
C PHE A 342 -8.91 -0.76 20.01
N VAL A 343 -8.96 -1.44 21.15
CA VAL A 343 -9.61 -2.76 21.29
C VAL A 343 -10.55 -2.74 22.47
N ASN A 344 -11.79 -3.21 22.23
CA ASN A 344 -12.81 -3.29 23.26
C ASN A 344 -13.75 -4.50 23.08
N PRO A 345 -13.71 -5.45 24.02
CA PRO A 345 -12.53 -5.84 24.77
C PRO A 345 -11.69 -6.82 23.93
N THR A 346 -10.53 -7.19 24.45
CA THR A 346 -9.65 -8.16 23.81
C THR A 346 -10.30 -9.52 23.68
N LEU A 347 -9.94 -10.23 22.60
CA LEU A 347 -10.27 -11.64 22.38
C LEU A 347 -9.09 -12.55 22.77
N ASN A 348 -8.37 -12.18 23.83
CA ASN A 348 -7.19 -12.90 24.29
C ASN A 348 -7.56 -13.91 25.37
N SER A 349 -6.77 -14.98 25.46
CA SER A 349 -6.81 -15.92 26.58
C SER A 349 -5.57 -15.74 27.46
N PHE A 350 -5.68 -16.17 28.71
CA PHE A 350 -4.58 -16.19 29.69
C PHE A 350 -4.76 -17.40 30.59
N PHE A 351 -3.72 -18.22 30.71
CA PHE A 351 -3.74 -19.47 31.50
C PHE A 351 -2.86 -19.39 32.75
N GLY A 352 -2.36 -18.19 33.08
CA GLY A 352 -1.35 -17.98 34.11
C GLY A 352 0.04 -17.70 33.53
N ILE A 353 0.95 -17.30 34.42
CA ILE A 353 2.37 -17.09 34.11
C ILE A 353 3.13 -18.39 34.37
N GLY A 354 3.91 -18.84 33.39
CA GLY A 354 4.75 -20.03 33.51
C GLY A 354 4.60 -21.00 32.34
N ASN A 355 5.56 -21.91 32.25
CA ASN A 355 5.59 -22.94 31.22
C ASN A 355 4.72 -24.16 31.54
N ASN A 356 4.47 -24.41 32.83
CA ASN A 356 3.79 -25.62 33.32
C ASN A 356 2.38 -25.28 33.84
N THR A 357 1.80 -24.16 33.39
CA THR A 357 0.41 -23.82 33.74
C THR A 357 -0.53 -24.90 33.21
N GLU A 358 -1.56 -25.26 33.96
CA GLU A 358 -2.49 -26.32 33.56
C GLU A 358 -3.74 -25.77 32.85
N PHE A 359 -4.20 -26.48 31.83
CA PHE A 359 -5.50 -26.24 31.21
C PHE A 359 -6.53 -27.22 31.77
N ASP A 360 -7.31 -26.73 32.74
CA ASP A 360 -8.43 -27.42 33.36
C ASP A 360 -9.60 -27.46 32.38
N LYS A 361 -9.85 -28.64 31.80
CA LYS A 361 -10.88 -28.85 30.78
C LYS A 361 -12.29 -28.73 31.35
N ASP A 362 -12.48 -28.94 32.65
CA ASP A 362 -13.79 -28.90 33.30
C ASP A 362 -14.31 -27.48 33.45
N LYS A 363 -13.40 -26.50 33.60
CA LYS A 363 -13.74 -25.06 33.61
C LYS A 363 -14.07 -24.49 32.23
N GLY A 364 -13.69 -25.20 31.17
CA GLY A 364 -13.86 -24.76 29.79
C GLY A 364 -12.97 -23.58 29.37
N VAL A 365 -12.92 -23.31 28.06
CA VAL A 365 -12.04 -22.28 27.48
C VAL A 365 -12.46 -20.85 27.87
N ASP A 366 -13.75 -20.63 28.10
CA ASP A 366 -14.27 -19.29 28.39
C ASP A 366 -13.81 -18.75 29.75
N PHE A 367 -13.52 -19.64 30.71
CA PHE A 367 -12.89 -19.28 32.00
C PHE A 367 -11.54 -18.57 31.80
N TYR A 368 -10.76 -19.00 30.81
CA TYR A 368 -9.43 -18.48 30.53
C TYR A 368 -9.43 -17.21 29.65
N ARG A 369 -10.58 -16.75 29.17
CA ARG A 369 -10.66 -15.54 28.36
C ARG A 369 -10.51 -14.31 29.23
N VAL A 370 -9.61 -13.40 28.83
CA VAL A 370 -9.41 -12.12 29.50
C VAL A 370 -10.03 -11.00 28.68
N ARG A 371 -10.92 -10.24 29.30
CA ARG A 371 -11.60 -9.11 28.67
C ARG A 371 -11.05 -7.85 29.27
N TYR A 372 -10.09 -7.21 28.62
CA TYR A 372 -9.66 -5.86 28.96
C TYR A 372 -9.70 -5.00 27.70
N LYS A 373 -9.54 -3.70 27.87
CA LYS A 373 -9.61 -2.71 26.81
C LYS A 373 -8.26 -2.00 26.75
N TYR A 374 -7.86 -1.59 25.56
CA TYR A 374 -6.66 -0.78 25.43
C TYR A 374 -6.71 0.16 24.24
N ILE A 375 -5.91 1.22 24.33
CA ILE A 375 -5.50 2.06 23.20
C ILE A 375 -3.98 2.08 23.13
N SER A 376 -3.43 1.93 21.93
CA SER A 376 -2.00 2.05 21.67
C SER A 376 -1.76 2.99 20.49
N VAL A 377 -0.79 3.90 20.63
CA VAL A 377 -0.44 4.86 19.59
C VAL A 377 1.08 4.92 19.46
N ASP A 378 1.59 4.77 18.24
CA ASP A 378 3.00 4.92 17.91
C ASP A 378 3.18 6.00 16.84
N ALA A 379 4.22 6.83 16.99
CA ALA A 379 4.67 7.75 15.95
C ALA A 379 6.16 7.54 15.70
N LEU A 380 6.51 6.86 14.61
CA LEU A 380 7.85 6.38 14.34
C LEU A 380 8.46 7.11 13.14
N LEU A 381 9.68 7.62 13.29
CA LEU A 381 10.48 8.05 12.15
C LEU A 381 11.16 6.83 11.54
N ARG A 382 11.00 6.64 10.23
CA ARG A 382 11.58 5.50 9.48
C ARG A 382 12.63 5.95 8.49
N THR A 383 13.72 5.19 8.42
CA THR A 383 14.74 5.25 7.37
C THR A 383 14.81 3.92 6.62
N ARG A 384 15.23 3.98 5.36
CA ARG A 384 15.43 2.82 4.48
C ARG A 384 16.84 2.88 3.87
N PRO A 385 17.88 2.49 4.63
CA PRO A 385 19.25 2.53 4.14
C PRO A 385 19.48 1.60 2.93
N LYS A 386 18.67 0.55 2.79
CA LYS A 386 18.60 -0.36 1.64
C LYS A 386 17.15 -0.71 1.36
N ASP A 387 16.85 -1.17 0.15
CA ASP A 387 15.48 -1.54 -0.25
C ASP A 387 14.90 -2.68 0.59
N PHE A 388 15.76 -3.58 1.09
CA PHE A 388 15.39 -4.69 1.94
C PHE A 388 15.43 -4.40 3.45
N LEU A 389 15.94 -3.23 3.89
CA LEU A 389 16.14 -2.92 5.31
C LEU A 389 15.42 -1.63 5.69
N GLN A 390 14.47 -1.74 6.61
CA GLN A 390 13.78 -0.61 7.21
C GLN A 390 14.11 -0.54 8.71
N ILE A 391 14.44 0.65 9.18
CA ILE A 391 14.66 0.92 10.60
C ILE A 391 13.74 2.06 10.99
N SER A 392 12.97 1.90 12.06
CA SER A 392 12.06 2.92 12.55
C SER A 392 12.14 3.05 14.06
N ALA A 393 12.02 4.27 14.59
CA ALA A 393 12.00 4.53 16.02
C ALA A 393 11.21 5.80 16.36
N GLY A 394 10.59 5.84 17.53
CA GLY A 394 9.87 7.01 18.00
C GLY A 394 9.02 6.77 19.25
N PRO A 395 8.25 7.77 19.69
CA PRO A 395 7.40 7.66 20.87
C PRO A 395 6.27 6.63 20.68
N SER A 396 5.90 6.03 21.81
CA SER A 396 4.81 5.08 21.96
C SER A 396 3.99 5.41 23.20
N PHE A 397 2.68 5.24 23.11
CA PHE A 397 1.72 5.42 24.20
C PHE A 397 0.85 4.17 24.29
N TYR A 398 0.57 3.71 25.50
CA TYR A 398 -0.30 2.58 25.76
C TYR A 398 -1.17 2.87 26.98
N HIS A 399 -2.48 2.69 26.85
CA HIS A 399 -3.40 2.80 27.98
C HIS A 399 -4.29 1.56 28.05
N TYR A 400 -4.31 0.95 29.23
CA TYR A 400 -5.05 -0.26 29.56
C TYR A 400 -6.09 0.07 30.62
N TRP A 401 -7.27 -0.51 30.47
CA TRP A 401 -8.29 -0.53 31.51
C TRP A 401 -9.12 -1.81 31.43
N ASN A 402 -9.70 -2.18 32.55
CA ASN A 402 -10.50 -3.38 32.65
C ASN A 402 -11.56 -3.22 33.74
N ASP A 403 -12.73 -3.81 33.52
CA ASP A 403 -13.84 -3.84 34.45
C ASP A 403 -13.97 -5.27 35.03
N ILE A 404 -14.20 -5.37 36.34
CA ILE A 404 -14.37 -6.67 37.00
C ILE A 404 -15.60 -7.42 36.46
N GLU A 405 -16.68 -6.69 36.15
CA GLU A 405 -17.92 -7.24 35.60
C GLU A 405 -17.70 -7.96 34.25
N ASP A 406 -16.79 -7.44 33.42
CA ASP A 406 -16.41 -8.05 32.13
C ASP A 406 -15.66 -9.39 32.32
N ASN A 407 -15.19 -9.69 33.53
CA ASN A 407 -14.41 -10.87 33.89
C ASN A 407 -15.05 -11.75 34.98
N ASN A 408 -16.36 -11.60 35.22
CA ASN A 408 -17.11 -12.49 36.10
C ASN A 408 -17.00 -13.96 35.65
N ASN A 409 -16.75 -14.86 36.60
CA ASN A 409 -16.52 -16.30 36.43
C ASN A 409 -15.32 -16.64 35.53
N LYS A 410 -14.28 -15.80 35.52
CA LYS A 410 -13.05 -16.00 34.72
C LYS A 410 -11.79 -15.99 35.58
N ILE A 411 -10.69 -16.39 34.97
CA ILE A 411 -9.39 -16.51 35.61
C ILE A 411 -8.92 -15.22 36.30
N LEU A 412 -9.21 -14.05 35.73
CA LEU A 412 -8.82 -12.78 36.36
C LEU A 412 -9.56 -12.55 37.68
N GLN A 413 -10.84 -12.94 37.77
CA GLN A 413 -11.58 -12.88 39.02
C GLN A 413 -11.02 -13.89 40.02
N SER A 414 -10.70 -15.12 39.62
CA SER A 414 -10.12 -16.10 40.55
C SER A 414 -8.78 -15.64 41.11
N ILE A 415 -7.91 -15.06 40.28
CA ILE A 415 -6.61 -14.51 40.74
C ILE A 415 -6.85 -13.36 41.72
N ALA A 416 -7.77 -12.45 41.39
CA ALA A 416 -8.12 -11.32 42.24
C ALA A 416 -8.68 -11.77 43.60
N THR A 417 -9.52 -12.80 43.64
CA THR A 417 -10.08 -13.31 44.90
C THR A 417 -9.04 -14.02 45.76
N SER A 418 -8.05 -14.69 45.15
CA SER A 418 -6.99 -15.41 45.87
C SER A 418 -5.93 -14.49 46.48
N SER A 419 -5.82 -13.23 46.02
CA SER A 419 -4.86 -12.24 46.54
C SER A 419 -5.45 -10.82 46.48
N PRO A 420 -5.87 -10.25 47.63
CA PRO A 420 -6.47 -8.90 47.67
C PRO A 420 -5.56 -7.80 47.09
N GLN A 421 -4.24 -7.97 47.18
CA GLN A 421 -3.25 -7.04 46.63
C GLN A 421 -3.19 -7.11 45.09
N ASP A 422 -3.37 -8.30 44.51
CA ASP A 422 -3.43 -8.49 43.06
C ASP A 422 -4.79 -8.03 42.48
N SER A 423 -5.87 -8.14 43.25
CA SER A 423 -7.20 -7.65 42.89
C SER A 423 -7.21 -6.15 42.57
N ALA A 424 -6.68 -5.33 43.48
CA ALA A 424 -6.62 -3.87 43.33
C ALA A 424 -5.79 -3.45 42.10
N ARG A 425 -4.82 -4.29 41.71
CA ARG A 425 -3.89 -4.03 40.63
C ARG A 425 -4.38 -4.54 39.27
N ILE A 426 -5.00 -5.72 39.16
CA ILE A 426 -5.43 -6.27 37.85
C ILE A 426 -6.46 -5.38 37.14
N PHE A 427 -7.40 -4.84 37.92
CA PHE A 427 -8.52 -4.02 37.42
C PHE A 427 -8.23 -2.51 37.43
N SER A 428 -7.03 -2.09 37.81
CA SER A 428 -6.65 -0.69 37.78
C SER A 428 -6.31 -0.20 36.36
N ASN A 429 -6.60 1.06 36.11
CA ASN A 429 -6.18 1.78 34.90
C ASN A 429 -4.67 1.90 34.88
N LYS A 430 -4.06 1.53 33.75
CA LYS A 430 -2.61 1.63 33.56
C LYS A 430 -2.32 2.49 32.34
N VAL A 431 -1.35 3.38 32.48
CA VAL A 431 -1.00 4.36 31.46
C VAL A 431 0.50 4.32 31.30
N TYR A 432 0.95 4.23 30.05
CA TYR A 432 2.36 4.14 29.72
C TYR A 432 2.71 5.08 28.58
N ALA A 433 3.90 5.65 28.65
CA ALA A 433 4.54 6.33 27.53
C ALA A 433 6.01 5.94 27.45
N GLY A 434 6.57 5.92 26.25
CA GLY A 434 7.96 5.58 26.09
C GLY A 434 8.39 5.53 24.64
N LEU A 435 9.34 4.66 24.33
CA LEU A 435 9.97 4.54 23.02
C LEU A 435 9.75 3.16 22.43
N ARG A 436 9.59 3.12 21.12
CA ARG A 436 9.57 1.90 20.32
C ARG A 436 10.55 2.02 19.17
N ALA A 437 11.27 0.95 18.88
CA ALA A 437 12.15 0.82 17.73
C ALA A 437 11.86 -0.52 17.03
N LYS A 438 11.88 -0.51 15.69
CA LYS A 438 11.62 -1.68 14.86
C LYS A 438 12.64 -1.75 13.73
N MET A 439 13.24 -2.92 13.58
CA MET A 439 14.02 -3.34 12.41
C MET A 439 13.17 -4.32 11.59
N ASP A 440 13.10 -4.10 10.27
CA ASP A 440 12.37 -4.93 9.32
C ASP A 440 13.27 -5.23 8.12
N ILE A 441 13.74 -6.47 8.03
CA ILE A 441 14.50 -6.99 6.90
C ILE A 441 13.55 -7.83 6.05
N ASP A 442 13.30 -7.41 4.81
CA ASP A 442 12.51 -8.15 3.83
C ASP A 442 13.32 -8.35 2.56
N TYR A 443 13.89 -9.55 2.42
CA TYR A 443 14.61 -10.00 1.25
C TYR A 443 13.87 -11.19 0.63
N THR A 444 12.55 -11.06 0.46
CA THR A 444 11.71 -12.09 -0.16
C THR A 444 11.46 -11.83 -1.64
N ASN A 445 11.25 -12.91 -2.41
CA ASN A 445 10.98 -12.82 -3.84
C ASN A 445 9.54 -12.41 -4.19
N SER A 446 8.64 -12.35 -3.21
CA SER A 446 7.24 -11.94 -3.40
C SER A 446 6.66 -11.45 -2.08
N GLU A 447 6.02 -10.28 -2.09
CA GLU A 447 5.39 -9.71 -0.87
C GLU A 447 4.26 -10.56 -0.28
N VAL A 448 3.64 -11.44 -1.09
CA VAL A 448 2.38 -12.09 -0.70
C VAL A 448 2.52 -13.60 -0.57
N PHE A 449 3.22 -14.24 -1.50
CA PHE A 449 3.51 -15.67 -1.41
C PHE A 449 5.03 -15.88 -1.58
N PRO A 450 5.83 -15.48 -0.57
CA PRO A 450 7.27 -15.76 -0.60
C PRO A 450 7.52 -17.25 -0.78
N THR A 451 8.36 -17.60 -1.74
CA THR A 451 8.87 -18.97 -1.92
C THR A 451 10.37 -19.04 -1.69
N ARG A 452 11.06 -17.90 -1.78
CA ARG A 452 12.50 -17.76 -1.55
C ARG A 452 12.79 -16.47 -0.80
N GLY A 453 13.79 -16.52 0.08
CA GLY A 453 14.32 -15.35 0.76
C GLY A 453 14.08 -15.35 2.27
N ILE A 454 14.37 -14.22 2.90
CA ILE A 454 14.33 -14.08 4.36
C ILE A 454 13.47 -12.88 4.72
N ARG A 455 12.62 -13.06 5.71
CA ARG A 455 11.95 -11.98 6.43
C ARG A 455 12.38 -12.02 7.88
N TRP A 456 12.88 -10.91 8.42
CA TRP A 456 13.33 -10.82 9.80
C TRP A 456 12.88 -9.50 10.42
N ILE A 457 12.07 -9.60 11.47
CA ILE A 457 11.54 -8.46 12.21
C ILE A 457 12.05 -8.52 13.65
N THR A 458 12.61 -7.40 14.12
CA THR A 458 12.95 -7.20 15.54
C THR A 458 12.24 -5.96 16.05
N ASP A 459 11.51 -6.09 17.16
CA ASP A 459 10.78 -5.01 17.82
C ASP A 459 11.34 -4.82 19.24
N PHE A 460 11.68 -3.59 19.56
CA PHE A 460 12.13 -3.17 20.88
C PHE A 460 11.19 -2.09 21.40
N SER A 461 10.78 -2.20 22.66
CA SER A 461 9.97 -1.19 23.34
C SER A 461 10.46 -0.97 24.76
N ARG A 462 10.51 0.30 25.19
CA ARG A 462 10.69 0.71 26.59
C ARG A 462 9.54 1.64 26.94
N LEU A 463 8.62 1.15 27.76
CA LEU A 463 7.43 1.87 28.23
C LEU A 463 7.59 2.19 29.71
N TYR A 464 7.47 3.46 30.07
CA TYR A 464 7.45 3.92 31.45
C TYR A 464 6.01 4.01 31.94
N GLY A 465 5.74 3.50 33.14
CA GLY A 465 4.45 3.69 33.79
C GLY A 465 4.26 5.14 34.21
N LEU A 466 3.08 5.70 33.95
CA LEU A 466 2.73 7.10 34.25
C LEU A 466 1.79 7.24 35.47
N ASN A 467 1.46 6.14 36.13
CA ASN A 467 0.72 6.12 37.38
C ASN A 467 1.24 4.99 38.30
N ASP A 468 0.85 5.03 39.58
CA ASP A 468 1.35 4.12 40.62
C ASP A 468 1.08 2.63 40.33
N GLN A 469 0.08 2.35 39.49
CA GLN A 469 -0.34 0.99 39.15
C GLN A 469 0.36 0.44 37.90
N SER A 470 1.13 1.27 37.19
CA SER A 470 1.73 0.94 35.89
C SER A 470 3.19 0.48 36.07
N LEU A 471 3.47 -0.82 35.85
CA LEU A 471 4.85 -1.30 35.85
C LEU A 471 5.56 -1.01 34.54
N SER A 472 6.63 -0.22 34.62
CA SER A 472 7.52 0.03 33.49
C SER A 472 8.01 -1.29 32.88
N ASN A 473 8.08 -1.33 31.55
CA ASN A 473 8.35 -2.54 30.79
C ASN A 473 9.36 -2.27 29.67
N THR A 474 10.36 -3.13 29.56
CA THR A 474 11.36 -3.15 28.49
C THR A 474 11.29 -4.50 27.87
N LYS A 475 10.98 -4.54 26.58
CA LYS A 475 10.74 -5.78 25.87
C LYS A 475 11.45 -5.74 24.52
N ILE A 476 12.07 -6.84 24.17
CA ILE A 476 12.55 -7.12 22.83
C ILE A 476 11.88 -8.39 22.30
N THR A 477 11.47 -8.39 21.04
CA THR A 477 11.03 -9.58 20.32
C THR A 477 11.73 -9.66 18.97
N SER A 478 12.01 -10.86 18.50
CA SER A 478 12.63 -11.10 17.20
C SER A 478 11.98 -12.31 16.54
N ASP A 479 11.61 -12.20 15.27
CA ASP A 479 11.00 -13.24 14.45
C ASP A 479 11.71 -13.28 13.09
N MET A 480 12.28 -14.42 12.76
CA MET A 480 12.91 -14.68 11.46
C MET A 480 12.18 -15.82 10.77
N THR A 481 11.81 -15.59 9.51
CA THR A 481 11.21 -16.57 8.62
C THR A 481 12.07 -16.71 7.37
N ILE A 482 12.49 -17.93 7.07
CA ILE A 482 13.30 -18.29 5.90
C ILE A 482 12.42 -19.12 4.97
N TYR A 483 12.28 -18.64 3.74
CA TYR A 483 11.59 -19.34 2.66
C TYR A 483 12.64 -19.99 1.77
N ALA A 484 12.60 -21.32 1.68
CA ALA A 484 13.55 -22.07 0.88
C ALA A 484 12.82 -22.98 -0.12
N LYS A 485 12.91 -22.61 -1.39
CA LYS A 485 12.48 -23.42 -2.53
C LYS A 485 13.68 -23.62 -3.45
N VAL A 486 14.06 -24.87 -3.71
CA VAL A 486 15.26 -25.24 -4.47
C VAL A 486 15.27 -24.66 -5.88
N SER A 487 14.13 -24.66 -6.56
CA SER A 487 13.94 -24.06 -7.88
C SER A 487 12.49 -23.66 -8.10
N ASP A 488 12.21 -22.80 -9.10
CA ASP A 488 10.84 -22.40 -9.41
C ASP A 488 9.97 -23.59 -9.85
N ALA A 489 10.58 -24.57 -10.53
CA ALA A 489 9.94 -25.83 -10.94
C ALA A 489 9.74 -26.84 -9.80
N SER A 490 10.42 -26.67 -8.66
CA SER A 490 10.30 -27.58 -7.53
C SER A 490 8.86 -27.65 -7.03
N LYS A 491 8.35 -28.85 -6.83
CA LYS A 491 7.08 -29.09 -6.12
C LYS A 491 7.23 -28.93 -4.61
N PHE A 492 8.45 -29.04 -4.10
CA PHE A 492 8.77 -28.94 -2.69
C PHE A 492 9.25 -27.53 -2.32
N SER A 493 8.75 -27.02 -1.19
CA SER A 493 9.26 -25.80 -0.55
C SER A 493 9.17 -25.93 0.96
N THR A 494 10.14 -25.38 1.67
CA THR A 494 10.12 -25.32 3.13
C THR A 494 10.07 -23.87 3.62
N VAL A 495 9.40 -23.67 4.74
CA VAL A 495 9.44 -22.42 5.50
C VAL A 495 10.00 -22.76 6.87
N LEU A 496 11.12 -22.15 7.24
CA LEU A 496 11.69 -22.25 8.58
C LEU A 496 11.36 -20.97 9.33
N ARG A 497 10.90 -21.09 10.58
CA ARG A 497 10.62 -19.93 11.42
C ARG A 497 11.26 -20.12 12.78
N VAL A 498 11.97 -19.09 13.23
CA VAL A 498 12.64 -19.06 14.52
C VAL A 498 12.45 -17.68 15.14
N GLY A 499 12.15 -17.64 16.43
CA GLY A 499 11.95 -16.37 17.10
C GLY A 499 11.92 -16.50 18.61
N GLY A 500 11.81 -15.35 19.26
CA GLY A 500 11.81 -15.26 20.70
C GLY A 500 11.52 -13.86 21.19
N GLY A 501 11.51 -13.71 22.50
CA GLY A 501 11.32 -12.42 23.14
C GLY A 501 11.71 -12.46 24.60
N HIS A 502 12.06 -11.30 25.13
CA HIS A 502 12.49 -11.15 26.51
C HIS A 502 12.02 -9.82 27.08
N ILE A 503 11.53 -9.87 28.32
CA ILE A 503 11.24 -8.70 29.15
C ILE A 503 12.38 -8.53 30.14
N PHE A 504 13.06 -7.39 30.12
CA PHE A 504 14.23 -7.14 30.98
C PHE A 504 13.83 -6.76 32.42
N ASN A 505 12.59 -6.30 32.62
CA ASN A 505 12.09 -5.91 33.93
C ASN A 505 11.82 -7.14 34.80
N GLU A 506 12.10 -7.03 36.10
CA GLU A 506 11.83 -8.10 37.07
C GLU A 506 10.32 -8.35 37.24
N ASN A 507 9.55 -7.27 37.34
CA ASN A 507 8.10 -7.32 37.48
C ASN A 507 7.45 -6.75 36.21
N TYR A 508 6.37 -7.38 35.76
CA TYR A 508 5.59 -6.97 34.58
C TYR A 508 4.14 -7.41 34.75
N ASP A 509 3.21 -6.73 34.07
CA ASP A 509 1.79 -7.08 34.10
C ASP A 509 1.49 -8.25 33.14
N PHE A 510 0.46 -9.06 33.44
CA PHE A 510 0.13 -10.26 32.65
C PHE A 510 -0.07 -9.97 31.15
N PHE A 511 -0.64 -8.83 30.78
CA PHE A 511 -0.86 -8.42 29.38
C PHE A 511 0.42 -7.95 28.68
N GLN A 512 1.49 -7.68 29.44
CA GLN A 512 2.81 -7.33 28.89
C GLN A 512 3.65 -8.57 28.57
N ALA A 513 3.33 -9.71 29.19
CA ALA A 513 4.03 -10.99 29.07
C ALA A 513 4.21 -11.40 27.60
N VAL A 514 5.36 -12.02 27.30
CA VAL A 514 5.52 -12.73 26.04
C VAL A 514 4.75 -14.04 26.12
N ASN A 515 4.16 -14.48 25.00
CA ASN A 515 3.26 -15.64 25.00
C ASN A 515 3.43 -16.53 23.76
N LEU A 516 2.96 -17.77 23.85
CA LEU A 516 2.93 -18.77 22.77
C LEU A 516 1.56 -19.46 22.70
N GLY A 517 1.09 -19.72 21.48
CA GLY A 517 -0.17 -20.41 21.20
C GLY A 517 -0.55 -20.39 19.71
N SER A 518 -1.77 -20.79 19.38
CA SER A 518 -2.27 -20.90 17.98
C SER A 518 -2.15 -19.63 17.14
N ASN A 519 -2.21 -18.45 17.77
CA ASN A 519 -2.18 -17.16 17.11
C ASN A 519 -0.77 -16.64 16.78
N ASN A 520 0.27 -17.21 17.38
CA ASN A 520 1.61 -16.68 17.24
C ASN A 520 2.73 -17.72 17.09
N PHE A 521 2.48 -19.02 17.29
CA PHE A 521 3.31 -20.09 16.75
C PHE A 521 2.65 -21.47 16.88
N LEU A 522 2.57 -22.00 18.11
CA LEU A 522 2.17 -23.37 18.43
C LEU A 522 0.73 -23.70 18.03
N ARG A 523 0.52 -24.10 16.76
CA ARG A 523 -0.81 -24.26 16.13
C ARG A 523 -1.70 -25.33 16.76
N GLY A 524 -1.11 -26.28 17.49
CA GLY A 524 -1.82 -27.33 18.23
C GLY A 524 -2.34 -26.90 19.61
N PHE A 525 -1.95 -25.72 20.12
CA PHE A 525 -2.33 -25.20 21.43
C PHE A 525 -3.27 -24.01 21.31
N ARG A 526 -4.03 -23.72 22.37
CA ARG A 526 -4.96 -22.57 22.42
C ARG A 526 -4.24 -21.22 22.26
N LYS A 527 -4.96 -20.18 21.88
CA LYS A 527 -4.43 -18.81 21.77
C LYS A 527 -3.79 -18.36 23.08
N ASN A 528 -2.59 -17.77 23.03
CA ASN A 528 -1.83 -17.31 24.19
C ASN A 528 -1.72 -18.35 25.33
N ARG A 529 -1.61 -19.64 25.01
CA ARG A 529 -1.63 -20.75 25.97
C ARG A 529 -0.56 -20.63 27.07
N PHE A 530 0.65 -20.22 26.70
CA PHE A 530 1.77 -20.09 27.62
C PHE A 530 2.22 -18.64 27.69
N SER A 531 2.47 -18.10 28.89
CA SER A 531 2.89 -16.71 29.09
C SER A 531 4.09 -16.64 30.04
N GLY A 532 5.05 -15.75 29.77
CA GLY A 532 6.27 -15.64 30.57
C GLY A 532 7.05 -14.34 30.35
N LYS A 533 8.23 -14.28 30.98
CA LYS A 533 9.22 -13.19 30.86
C LYS A 533 10.07 -13.37 29.61
N THR A 534 10.42 -14.62 29.29
CA THR A 534 11.19 -14.98 28.10
C THR A 534 10.42 -16.02 27.30
N MET A 535 10.54 -15.98 25.98
CA MET A 535 10.03 -17.01 25.08
C MET A 535 11.04 -17.33 23.98
N PHE A 536 10.99 -18.57 23.50
CA PHE A 536 11.69 -19.04 22.32
C PHE A 536 10.79 -20.01 21.57
N TYR A 537 10.85 -19.96 20.25
CA TYR A 537 10.15 -20.92 19.39
C TYR A 537 10.90 -21.15 18.09
N ALA A 538 10.75 -22.35 17.53
CA ALA A 538 11.32 -22.74 16.25
C ALA A 538 10.45 -23.80 15.58
N GLY A 539 10.45 -23.84 14.25
CA GLY A 539 9.62 -24.81 13.54
C GLY A 539 9.74 -24.69 12.03
N THR A 540 9.08 -25.62 11.36
CA THR A 540 9.13 -25.78 9.91
C THR A 540 7.77 -26.13 9.33
N ASP A 541 7.45 -25.51 8.19
CA ASP A 541 6.40 -25.97 7.28
C ASP A 541 7.06 -26.62 6.06
N LEU A 542 6.67 -27.85 5.76
CA LEU A 542 7.02 -28.57 4.54
C LEU A 542 5.82 -28.57 3.60
N LYS A 543 5.97 -27.95 2.42
CA LYS A 543 4.90 -27.85 1.43
C LYS A 543 5.27 -28.66 0.20
N TYR A 544 4.31 -29.43 -0.30
CA TYR A 544 4.44 -30.20 -1.52
C TYR A 544 3.25 -29.91 -2.45
N SER A 545 3.54 -29.35 -3.61
CA SER A 545 2.57 -29.13 -4.69
C SER A 545 2.23 -30.46 -5.35
N LEU A 546 0.97 -30.87 -5.27
CA LEU A 546 0.50 -32.12 -5.83
C LEU A 546 0.28 -31.97 -7.34
N PHE A 547 -0.58 -31.03 -7.71
CA PHE A 547 -0.97 -30.75 -9.09
C PHE A 547 -1.46 -29.31 -9.26
N ARG A 548 -1.48 -28.84 -10.51
CA ARG A 548 -2.09 -27.57 -10.88
C ARG A 548 -3.51 -27.83 -11.38
N ALA A 549 -4.51 -27.41 -10.61
CA ALA A 549 -5.90 -27.44 -11.05
C ALA A 549 -6.04 -26.54 -12.28
N LYS A 550 -6.64 -27.07 -13.35
CA LYS A 550 -6.91 -26.33 -14.59
C LYS A 550 -8.40 -26.43 -14.89
N SER A 551 -9.16 -25.36 -14.60
CA SER A 551 -10.56 -25.24 -15.05
C SER A 551 -10.74 -23.96 -15.86
N LYS A 552 -11.83 -23.87 -16.63
CA LYS A 552 -12.19 -22.67 -17.39
C LYS A 552 -12.39 -21.42 -16.51
N LEU A 553 -12.66 -21.61 -15.21
CA LEU A 553 -12.98 -20.54 -14.27
C LEU A 553 -11.87 -20.28 -13.24
N ILE A 554 -11.07 -21.29 -12.88
CA ILE A 554 -10.05 -21.22 -11.83
C ILE A 554 -8.86 -22.11 -12.21
N ALA A 555 -7.65 -21.55 -12.18
CA ALA A 555 -6.41 -22.29 -12.29
C ALA A 555 -5.51 -21.98 -11.09
N GLY A 556 -4.88 -22.98 -10.49
CA GLY A 556 -4.06 -22.78 -9.29
C GLY A 556 -3.40 -24.05 -8.79
N ASP A 557 -2.37 -23.87 -7.96
CA ASP A 557 -1.63 -25.00 -7.40
C ASP A 557 -2.37 -25.54 -6.18
N VAL A 558 -2.62 -26.86 -6.18
CA VAL A 558 -3.16 -27.61 -5.04
C VAL A 558 -2.01 -28.39 -4.43
N GLY A 559 -1.87 -28.35 -3.11
CA GLY A 559 -0.81 -29.05 -2.42
C GLY A 559 -1.14 -29.42 -0.99
N VAL A 560 -0.21 -30.15 -0.38
CA VAL A 560 -0.24 -30.53 1.03
C VAL A 560 0.81 -29.72 1.80
N VAL A 561 0.52 -29.45 3.05
CA VAL A 561 1.49 -28.89 4.01
C VAL A 561 1.56 -29.80 5.22
N GLY A 562 2.78 -30.09 5.69
CA GLY A 562 3.05 -30.66 6.99
C GLY A 562 3.86 -29.67 7.82
N PHE A 563 3.70 -29.68 9.14
CA PHE A 563 4.45 -28.80 10.01
C PHE A 563 4.86 -29.45 11.32
N TYR A 564 5.96 -28.95 11.88
CA TYR A 564 6.45 -29.27 13.22
C TYR A 564 6.97 -28.02 13.90
N GLU A 565 6.55 -27.80 15.13
CA GLU A 565 6.80 -26.59 15.90
C GLU A 565 7.19 -26.96 17.32
N LEU A 566 8.11 -26.20 17.89
CA LEU A 566 8.49 -26.28 19.30
C LEU A 566 8.57 -24.88 19.89
N GLY A 567 8.23 -24.75 21.17
CA GLY A 567 8.20 -23.47 21.85
C GLY A 567 8.24 -23.62 23.36
N ARG A 568 8.82 -22.63 24.02
CA ARG A 568 8.92 -22.60 25.47
C ARG A 568 8.86 -21.16 25.98
N VAL A 569 8.27 -21.00 27.16
CA VAL A 569 8.34 -19.76 27.94
C VAL A 569 9.11 -19.98 29.23
N TRP A 570 9.67 -18.92 29.79
CA TRP A 570 10.30 -18.91 31.11
C TRP A 570 9.73 -17.79 31.96
N ALA A 571 9.47 -18.08 33.22
CA ALA A 571 9.05 -17.13 34.24
C ALA A 571 9.91 -17.29 35.50
N LYS A 572 9.93 -16.27 36.36
CA LYS A 572 10.80 -16.19 37.55
C LYS A 572 10.63 -17.38 38.50
N GLU A 573 9.40 -17.88 38.63
CA GLU A 573 9.02 -18.95 39.56
C GLU A 573 9.03 -20.36 38.91
N ALA A 574 9.31 -20.46 37.60
CA ALA A 574 9.25 -21.71 36.86
C ALA A 574 10.40 -21.82 35.83
N LEU A 575 11.62 -22.09 36.32
CA LEU A 575 12.81 -22.32 35.49
C LEU A 575 12.87 -23.74 34.90
N SER A 576 12.16 -24.71 35.50
CA SER A 576 12.01 -26.08 35.00
C SER A 576 10.83 -26.19 34.01
N GLY A 577 10.97 -27.06 33.01
CA GLY A 577 9.93 -27.30 32.00
C GLY A 577 10.50 -27.81 30.68
N HIS A 578 9.67 -28.46 29.88
CA HIS A 578 10.02 -28.96 28.55
C HIS A 578 9.64 -27.96 27.45
N PHE A 579 10.17 -28.20 26.25
CA PHE A 579 9.62 -27.58 25.04
C PHE A 579 8.25 -28.19 24.75
N HIS A 580 7.26 -27.32 24.62
CA HIS A 580 5.95 -27.67 24.08
C HIS A 580 6.08 -27.84 22.58
N HIS A 581 5.50 -28.91 22.03
CA HIS A 581 5.55 -29.17 20.61
C HIS A 581 4.16 -29.31 19.98
N SER A 582 4.02 -28.83 18.76
CA SER A 582 2.83 -29.08 17.96
C SER A 582 3.22 -29.51 16.56
N TYR A 583 2.45 -30.44 16.02
CA TYR A 583 2.67 -30.97 14.68
C TYR A 583 1.34 -31.16 13.98
N GLY A 584 1.37 -31.25 12.66
CA GLY A 584 0.14 -31.40 11.92
C GLY A 584 0.34 -31.22 10.43
N GLY A 585 -0.78 -31.03 9.75
CA GLY A 585 -0.77 -30.85 8.31
C GLY A 585 -2.13 -30.50 7.74
N GLY A 586 -2.18 -30.35 6.43
CA GLY A 586 -3.39 -29.95 5.74
C GLY A 586 -3.20 -29.74 4.26
N LEU A 587 -4.17 -29.07 3.67
CA LEU A 587 -4.22 -28.78 2.24
C LEU A 587 -4.14 -27.28 2.01
N TYR A 588 -3.53 -26.90 0.90
CA TYR A 588 -3.55 -25.54 0.40
C TYR A 588 -3.93 -25.50 -1.07
N PHE A 589 -4.53 -24.37 -1.47
CA PHE A 589 -4.90 -24.06 -2.83
C PHE A 589 -4.56 -22.60 -3.15
N VAL A 590 -3.78 -22.39 -4.22
CA VAL A 590 -3.33 -21.04 -4.64
C VAL A 590 -3.91 -20.68 -6.02
N PRO A 591 -5.17 -20.24 -6.12
CA PRO A 591 -5.73 -19.84 -7.40
C PRO A 591 -5.11 -18.54 -7.93
N PHE A 592 -4.73 -18.58 -9.21
CA PHE A 592 -4.16 -17.50 -10.00
C PHE A 592 -2.89 -16.86 -9.42
N ASP A 593 -2.22 -17.53 -8.48
CA ASP A 593 -1.14 -16.95 -7.69
C ASP A 593 -1.56 -15.65 -6.98
N LEU A 594 -2.87 -15.45 -6.75
CA LEU A 594 -3.48 -14.23 -6.21
C LEU A 594 -4.11 -14.46 -4.83
N ILE A 595 -4.52 -15.67 -4.52
CA ILE A 595 -5.20 -16.06 -3.29
C ILE A 595 -4.55 -17.36 -2.82
N MET A 596 -4.39 -17.55 -1.52
CA MET A 596 -3.98 -18.80 -0.87
C MET A 596 -5.06 -19.16 0.14
N LEU A 597 -5.70 -20.30 -0.08
CA LEU A 597 -6.59 -20.95 0.87
C LEU A 597 -5.79 -22.08 1.50
N SER A 598 -5.77 -22.17 2.82
CA SER A 598 -5.22 -23.35 3.50
C SER A 598 -6.12 -23.78 4.65
N GLY A 599 -6.31 -25.09 4.79
CA GLY A 599 -6.96 -25.71 5.92
C GLY A 599 -6.01 -26.72 6.55
N THR A 600 -5.70 -26.56 7.84
CA THR A 600 -4.73 -27.38 8.56
C THR A 600 -5.28 -27.85 9.90
N VAL A 601 -4.92 -29.07 10.29
CA VAL A 601 -5.17 -29.63 11.62
C VAL A 601 -3.85 -29.67 12.38
N GLY A 602 -3.83 -29.12 13.60
CA GLY A 602 -2.70 -29.17 14.51
C GLY A 602 -3.01 -30.03 15.74
N PHE A 603 -2.03 -30.85 16.12
CA PHE A 603 -2.06 -31.74 17.27
C PHE A 603 -1.06 -31.26 18.32
N SER A 604 -1.45 -31.37 19.59
CA SER A 604 -0.60 -31.20 20.76
C SER A 604 -1.02 -32.22 21.83
N GLU A 605 -0.29 -32.25 22.95
CA GLU A 605 -0.67 -33.06 24.12
C GLU A 605 -2.03 -32.63 24.74
N GLU A 606 -2.47 -31.39 24.51
CA GLU A 606 -3.67 -30.85 25.15
C GLU A 606 -4.91 -30.86 24.25
N SER A 607 -4.74 -30.67 22.95
CA SER A 607 -5.83 -30.31 22.03
C SER A 607 -5.55 -30.67 20.57
N VAL A 608 -6.64 -30.83 19.81
CA VAL A 608 -6.65 -30.89 18.34
C VAL A 608 -7.37 -29.66 17.82
N LEU A 609 -6.69 -28.85 17.01
CA LEU A 609 -7.21 -27.57 16.53
C LEU A 609 -7.27 -27.51 15.01
N PHE A 610 -8.38 -27.00 14.49
CA PHE A 610 -8.58 -26.77 13.06
C PHE A 610 -8.40 -25.29 12.73
N ASN A 611 -7.55 -25.01 11.74
CA ASN A 611 -7.24 -23.65 11.29
C ASN A 611 -7.54 -23.52 9.80
N VAL A 612 -8.28 -22.47 9.44
CA VAL A 612 -8.50 -22.07 8.04
C VAL A 612 -7.88 -20.69 7.86
N THR A 613 -7.02 -20.56 6.86
CA THR A 613 -6.35 -19.31 6.52
C THR A 613 -6.66 -18.94 5.08
N LEU A 614 -6.99 -17.67 4.88
CA LEU A 614 -7.14 -17.07 3.56
C LEU A 614 -6.13 -15.93 3.44
N GLY A 615 -5.07 -16.14 2.67
CA GLY A 615 -4.09 -15.11 2.30
C GLY A 615 -4.40 -14.57 0.91
N THR A 616 -4.29 -13.27 0.66
CA THR A 616 -4.63 -12.70 -0.66
C THR A 616 -3.65 -11.61 -1.07
N LYS A 617 -3.30 -11.54 -2.37
CA LYS A 617 -2.53 -10.44 -2.99
C LYS A 617 -3.27 -9.12 -2.95
N PHE A 618 -4.59 -9.20 -2.83
CA PHE A 618 -5.43 -8.06 -2.48
C PHE A 618 -5.35 -7.94 -0.98
N ASN A 619 -4.90 -6.84 -0.38
CA ASN A 619 -4.97 -6.66 1.07
C ASN A 619 -6.39 -6.96 1.60
N LEU A 620 -6.65 -8.20 2.01
CA LEU A 620 -7.74 -8.68 2.84
C LEU A 620 -6.94 -9.33 3.98
N THR A 621 -6.50 -8.49 4.91
CA THR A 621 -5.98 -8.98 6.18
C THR A 621 -7.19 -9.58 6.91
N PHE A 622 -7.16 -10.88 7.12
CA PHE A 622 -8.03 -11.60 8.05
C PHE A 622 -7.52 -11.38 9.47
#